data_AF-A0AB38CH50-F1
#
_entry.id   AF-A0AB38CH50-F1
#
_cell.length_a   1.000
_cell.length_b   1.000
_cell.length_c   1.000
_cell.angle_alpha   90.00
_cell.angle_beta   90.00
_cell.angle_gamma   90.00
#
_symmetry.space_group_name_H-M   'P 1'
#
loop_
_entity.id
_entity.type
_entity.pdbx_description
1 polymer ?
#
loop_
_entity_poly.entity_id
_entity_poly.type
_entity_poly.pdbx_seq_one_letter_code
_entity_poly.pdbx_strand_id
1 'polypeptide(L)'
;MLISNKMRLPLLLLSLLAASTAQAQAQKGQSMEERLRAELRNVTAQLQQTRGELEVLKAKGVPAAKAAPVAAAPASDGLKKELARSQSQLAQERAQREKMGEQQQRSTAAAQEAAASLAQYRQASEQLTATGKRLEAERARLDGEVTAQRGALTRCESKNAQLYAAGQDILQAYEGLGVLDVMKARQPFAAQSRVKLEQIAQQYGDQLYQGRFDARQTETPAPQ
;
A
#
# COMPACT_ATOMS: atom_id res chain seq x y z
N MET A 1 -51.71 24.36 6.38
CA MET A 1 -50.41 24.30 7.09
C MET A 1 -50.20 22.89 7.60
N LEU A 2 -49.42 22.04 6.90
CA LEU A 2 -49.16 20.65 7.33
C LEU A 2 -47.95 20.05 6.59
N ILE A 3 -46.72 20.55 6.80
CA ILE A 3 -45.50 19.84 6.38
C ILE A 3 -44.32 20.17 7.32
N SER A 4 -43.98 19.27 8.24
CA SER A 4 -42.59 19.09 8.74
C SER A 4 -42.49 17.99 9.79
N ASN A 5 -42.17 16.75 9.39
CA ASN A 5 -41.48 15.79 10.29
C ASN A 5 -40.81 14.59 9.57
N LYS A 6 -40.29 14.73 8.35
CA LYS A 6 -39.69 13.59 7.61
C LYS A 6 -38.17 13.64 7.39
N MET A 7 -37.46 14.60 7.97
CA MET A 7 -36.03 14.82 7.65
C MET A 7 -35.06 14.79 8.82
N ARG A 8 -35.41 14.10 9.93
CA ARG A 8 -34.50 13.87 11.07
C ARG A 8 -34.14 12.40 11.33
N LEU A 9 -34.62 11.49 10.49
CA LEU A 9 -34.34 10.05 10.65
C LEU A 9 -33.08 9.51 9.94
N PRO A 10 -32.54 10.09 8.85
CA PRO A 10 -31.40 9.46 8.17
C PRO A 10 -30.03 9.86 8.77
N LEU A 11 -29.96 10.92 9.60
CA LEU A 11 -28.69 11.43 10.14
C LEU A 11 -28.27 10.77 11.46
N LEU A 12 -29.20 10.09 12.15
CA LEU A 12 -28.93 9.40 13.43
C LEU A 12 -28.52 7.92 13.25
N LEU A 13 -28.71 7.36 12.05
CA LEU A 13 -28.34 5.99 11.70
C LEU A 13 -26.89 5.86 11.19
N LEU A 14 -26.25 6.96 10.76
CA LEU A 14 -24.90 6.93 10.22
C LEU A 14 -23.79 7.15 11.28
N SER A 15 -24.13 7.67 12.46
CA SER A 15 -23.19 7.81 13.58
C SER A 15 -23.11 6.57 14.48
N LEU A 16 -24.04 5.61 14.33
CA LEU A 16 -24.06 4.36 15.13
C LEU A 16 -23.27 3.20 14.50
N LEU A 17 -22.82 3.34 13.24
CA LEU A 17 -22.11 2.28 12.52
C LEU A 17 -20.58 2.46 12.48
N ALA A 18 -20.08 3.64 12.83
CA ALA A 18 -18.64 3.95 12.83
C ALA A 18 -17.96 3.78 14.20
N ALA A 19 -18.73 3.64 15.30
CA ALA A 19 -18.18 3.34 16.63
C ALA A 19 -17.98 1.82 16.86
N SER A 20 -18.57 0.97 16.02
CA SER A 20 -18.62 -0.49 16.24
C SER A 20 -17.41 -1.24 15.70
N THR A 21 -16.53 -0.61 14.91
CA THR A 21 -15.39 -1.29 14.28
C THR A 21 -14.06 -1.12 15.01
N ALA A 22 -13.97 -0.22 16.00
CA ALA A 22 -12.77 -0.07 16.83
C ALA A 22 -12.78 -0.94 18.12
N GLN A 23 -13.96 -1.36 18.60
CA GLN A 23 -14.08 -2.25 19.77
C GLN A 23 -14.09 -3.75 19.42
N ALA A 24 -14.21 -4.11 18.14
CA ALA A 24 -14.25 -5.51 17.69
C ALA A 24 -12.87 -6.21 17.65
N GLN A 25 -11.77 -5.48 17.78
CA GLN A 25 -10.42 -6.06 17.69
C GLN A 25 -9.76 -6.34 19.06
N ALA A 26 -10.28 -5.76 20.16
CA ALA A 26 -9.83 -6.05 21.52
C ALA A 26 -10.60 -7.19 22.20
N GLN A 27 -11.84 -7.48 21.79
CA GLN A 27 -12.65 -8.58 22.36
C GLN A 27 -12.36 -9.97 21.77
N LYS A 28 -11.71 -10.06 20.60
CA LYS A 28 -11.43 -11.37 19.96
C LYS A 28 -10.36 -12.18 20.71
N GLY A 29 -9.39 -11.53 21.38
CA GLY A 29 -8.36 -12.21 22.17
C GLY A 29 -8.89 -12.81 23.48
N GLN A 30 -9.70 -12.05 24.22
CA GLN A 30 -10.30 -12.50 25.48
C GLN A 30 -11.28 -13.68 25.27
N SER A 31 -12.04 -13.68 24.17
CA SER A 31 -13.03 -14.73 23.90
C SER A 31 -12.44 -16.13 23.61
N MET A 32 -11.23 -16.20 23.06
CA MET A 32 -10.57 -17.48 22.76
C MET A 32 -9.94 -18.11 24.00
N GLU A 33 -9.27 -17.32 24.83
CA GLU A 33 -8.67 -17.81 26.09
C GLU A 33 -9.73 -18.23 27.12
N GLU A 34 -10.85 -17.51 27.20
CA GLU A 34 -11.98 -17.90 28.05
C GLU A 34 -12.65 -19.18 27.57
N ARG A 35 -12.74 -19.38 26.25
CA ARG A 35 -13.21 -20.65 25.67
C ARG A 35 -12.24 -21.79 25.97
N LEU A 36 -10.92 -21.60 25.82
CA LEU A 36 -9.93 -22.63 26.18
C LEU A 36 -9.98 -22.98 27.68
N ARG A 37 -10.19 -21.99 28.57
CA ARG A 37 -10.36 -22.25 30.01
C ARG A 37 -11.66 -23.00 30.31
N ALA A 38 -12.76 -22.68 29.63
CA ALA A 38 -14.01 -23.41 29.79
C ALA A 38 -13.88 -24.86 29.28
N GLU A 39 -13.17 -25.06 28.17
CA GLU A 39 -12.90 -26.36 27.58
C GLU A 39 -12.00 -27.21 28.49
N LEU A 40 -10.93 -26.65 29.06
CA LEU A 40 -10.09 -27.32 30.05
C LEU A 40 -10.88 -27.72 31.32
N ARG A 41 -11.75 -26.85 31.83
CA ARG A 41 -12.61 -27.19 32.98
C ARG A 41 -13.58 -28.32 32.65
N ASN A 42 -14.14 -28.32 31.45
CA ASN A 42 -15.04 -29.38 31.00
C ASN A 42 -14.31 -30.72 30.83
N VAL A 43 -13.11 -30.72 30.23
CA VAL A 43 -12.27 -31.93 30.10
C VAL A 43 -11.86 -32.47 31.47
N THR A 44 -11.56 -31.59 32.43
CA THR A 44 -11.23 -32.01 33.80
C THR A 44 -12.44 -32.65 34.49
N ALA A 45 -13.64 -32.09 34.30
CA ALA A 45 -14.87 -32.67 34.81
C ALA A 45 -15.17 -34.05 34.17
N GLN A 46 -14.98 -34.20 32.86
CA GLN A 46 -15.12 -35.49 32.17
C GLN A 46 -14.12 -36.54 32.67
N LEU A 47 -12.87 -36.16 32.96
CA LEU A 47 -11.89 -37.09 33.53
C LEU A 47 -12.24 -37.53 34.96
N GLN A 48 -12.83 -36.65 35.77
CA GLN A 48 -13.29 -37.02 37.11
C GLN A 48 -14.52 -37.92 37.05
N GLN A 49 -15.45 -37.64 36.13
CA GLN A 49 -16.65 -38.46 35.95
C GLN A 49 -16.31 -39.86 35.44
N THR A 50 -15.45 -39.97 34.43
CA THR A 50 -15.01 -41.28 33.89
C THR A 50 -14.19 -42.08 34.89
N ARG A 51 -13.39 -41.43 35.75
CA ARG A 51 -12.73 -42.10 36.89
C ARG A 51 -13.74 -42.60 37.92
N GLY A 52 -14.77 -41.81 38.24
CA GLY A 52 -15.85 -42.22 39.13
C GLY A 52 -16.63 -43.42 38.57
N GLU A 53 -16.90 -43.42 37.27
CA GLU A 53 -17.54 -44.55 36.59
C GLU A 53 -16.65 -45.80 36.59
N LEU A 54 -15.34 -45.65 36.38
CA LEU A 54 -14.38 -46.77 36.48
C LEU A 54 -14.27 -47.32 37.90
N GLU A 55 -14.31 -46.48 38.93
CA GLU A 55 -14.29 -46.93 40.33
C GLU A 55 -15.62 -47.61 40.71
N VAL A 56 -16.76 -47.13 40.20
CA VAL A 56 -18.06 -47.80 40.37
C VAL A 56 -18.12 -49.12 39.60
N LEU A 57 -17.55 -49.20 38.39
CA LEU A 57 -17.44 -50.43 37.61
C LEU A 57 -16.47 -51.42 38.24
N LYS A 58 -15.35 -50.97 38.82
CA LYS A 58 -14.44 -51.81 39.61
C LYS A 58 -15.08 -52.30 40.90
N ALA A 59 -15.79 -51.43 41.62
CA ALA A 59 -16.50 -51.79 42.85
C ALA A 59 -17.66 -52.77 42.58
N LYS A 60 -18.27 -52.70 41.39
CA LYS A 60 -19.28 -53.67 40.93
C LYS A 60 -18.68 -54.93 40.29
N GLY A 61 -17.36 -55.02 40.13
CA GLY A 61 -16.72 -55.97 39.24
C GLY A 61 -15.64 -56.85 39.87
N VAL A 62 -15.90 -57.57 40.97
CA VAL A 62 -15.29 -58.88 41.33
C VAL A 62 -16.24 -59.59 42.32
N PRO A 63 -16.66 -60.87 42.14
CA PRO A 63 -15.96 -61.95 41.44
C PRO A 63 -16.75 -62.58 40.29
N ALA A 64 -16.29 -62.37 39.07
CA ALA A 64 -16.65 -63.18 37.90
C ALA A 64 -15.71 -64.40 37.71
N ALA A 65 -15.19 -64.97 38.81
CA ALA A 65 -14.16 -66.02 38.75
C ALA A 65 -14.64 -67.43 39.18
N LYS A 66 -15.93 -67.62 39.48
CA LYS A 66 -16.49 -68.95 39.81
C LYS A 66 -17.88 -69.15 39.21
N ALA A 67 -17.93 -69.41 37.90
CA ALA A 67 -19.04 -70.14 37.30
C ALA A 67 -18.48 -71.10 36.25
N ALA A 68 -18.75 -72.38 36.49
CA ALA A 68 -18.13 -73.53 35.87
C ALA A 68 -18.44 -73.68 34.36
N PRO A 69 -17.57 -74.41 33.61
CA PRO A 69 -17.68 -74.62 32.18
C PRO A 69 -18.62 -75.79 31.86
N VAL A 70 -19.95 -75.57 31.85
CA VAL A 70 -20.89 -76.62 31.35
C VAL A 70 -22.03 -76.08 30.47
N ALA A 71 -22.12 -74.77 30.22
CA ALA A 71 -23.09 -74.18 29.27
C ALA A 71 -22.42 -73.59 28.00
N ALA A 72 -21.23 -74.07 27.64
CA ALA A 72 -20.35 -73.40 26.68
C ALA A 72 -20.80 -73.48 25.21
N ALA A 73 -21.69 -74.40 24.81
CA ALA A 73 -22.06 -74.56 23.41
C ALA A 73 -22.94 -73.41 22.86
N PRO A 74 -24.13 -73.08 23.42
CA PRO A 74 -24.96 -71.97 22.92
C PRO A 74 -24.42 -70.58 23.29
N ALA A 75 -23.68 -70.46 24.39
CA ALA A 75 -23.02 -69.21 24.79
C ALA A 75 -21.85 -68.84 23.85
N SER A 76 -21.15 -69.84 23.30
CA SER A 76 -20.05 -69.60 22.34
C SER A 76 -20.53 -69.00 21.01
N ASP A 77 -21.71 -69.39 20.52
CA ASP A 77 -22.24 -68.86 19.26
C ASP A 77 -22.80 -67.44 19.40
N GLY A 78 -23.38 -67.10 20.56
CA GLY A 78 -23.72 -65.72 20.90
C GLY A 78 -22.49 -64.81 20.95
N LEU A 79 -21.42 -65.27 21.60
CA LEU A 79 -20.14 -64.55 21.69
C LEU A 79 -19.46 -64.39 20.32
N LYS A 80 -19.48 -65.41 19.46
CA LYS A 80 -18.96 -65.31 18.08
C LYS A 80 -19.74 -64.28 17.26
N LYS A 81 -21.08 -64.23 17.39
CA LYS A 81 -21.90 -63.21 16.72
C LYS A 81 -21.57 -61.81 17.22
N GLU A 82 -21.37 -61.63 18.52
CA GLU A 82 -21.01 -60.32 19.09
C GLU A 82 -19.59 -59.89 18.68
N LEU A 83 -18.65 -60.84 18.59
CA LEU A 83 -17.30 -60.59 18.07
C LEU A 83 -17.34 -60.18 16.58
N ALA A 84 -18.13 -60.88 15.76
CA ALA A 84 -18.30 -60.51 14.35
C ALA A 84 -18.96 -59.13 14.21
N ARG A 85 -19.95 -58.82 15.05
CA ARG A 85 -20.64 -57.51 15.08
C ARG A 85 -19.68 -56.38 15.47
N SER A 86 -18.90 -56.55 16.55
CA SER A 86 -17.90 -55.57 16.98
C SER A 86 -16.76 -55.41 15.96
N GLN A 87 -16.28 -56.49 15.33
CA GLN A 87 -15.30 -56.40 14.24
C GLN A 87 -15.85 -55.60 13.04
N SER A 88 -17.10 -55.84 12.65
CA SER A 88 -17.74 -55.06 11.57
C SER A 88 -17.92 -53.58 11.94
N GLN A 89 -18.24 -53.26 13.19
CA GLN A 89 -18.34 -51.88 13.67
C GLN A 89 -16.97 -51.19 13.66
N LEU A 90 -15.91 -51.87 14.13
CA LEU A 90 -14.54 -51.35 14.08
C LEU A 90 -14.06 -51.13 12.64
N ALA A 91 -14.41 -52.02 11.72
CA ALA A 91 -14.10 -51.86 10.30
C ALA A 91 -14.83 -50.64 9.70
N GLN A 92 -16.10 -50.42 10.06
CA GLN A 92 -16.85 -49.24 9.62
C GLN A 92 -16.29 -47.94 10.19
N GLU A 93 -15.95 -47.89 11.49
CA GLU A 93 -15.33 -46.72 12.10
C GLU A 93 -13.98 -46.39 11.45
N ARG A 94 -13.14 -47.40 11.16
CA ARG A 94 -11.86 -47.18 10.46
C ARG A 94 -12.08 -46.59 9.08
N ALA A 95 -12.98 -47.16 8.29
CA ALA A 95 -13.32 -46.64 6.97
C ALA A 95 -13.89 -45.21 7.03
N GLN A 96 -14.65 -44.88 8.09
CA GLN A 96 -15.19 -43.55 8.30
C GLN A 96 -14.12 -42.54 8.71
N ARG A 97 -13.19 -42.93 9.60
CA ARG A 97 -12.03 -42.12 9.98
C ARG A 97 -11.09 -41.87 8.82
N GLU A 98 -10.84 -42.88 7.99
CA GLU A 98 -10.03 -42.73 6.77
C GLU A 98 -10.67 -41.71 5.82
N LYS A 99 -11.98 -41.83 5.54
CA LYS A 99 -12.71 -40.84 4.73
C LYS A 99 -12.66 -39.43 5.32
N MET A 100 -12.81 -39.28 6.64
CA MET A 100 -12.67 -37.97 7.28
C MET A 100 -11.24 -37.42 7.20
N GLY A 101 -10.23 -38.29 7.32
CA GLY A 101 -8.82 -37.94 7.15
C GLY A 101 -8.52 -37.45 5.73
N GLU A 102 -9.01 -38.16 4.71
CA GLU A 102 -8.89 -37.76 3.31
C GLU A 102 -9.61 -36.43 3.03
N GLN A 103 -10.83 -36.27 3.55
CA GLN A 103 -11.60 -35.03 3.41
C GLN A 103 -10.87 -33.85 4.08
N GLN A 104 -10.32 -34.08 5.28
CA GLN A 104 -9.54 -33.08 6.00
C GLN A 104 -8.29 -32.70 5.21
N GLN A 105 -7.53 -33.67 4.70
CA GLN A 105 -6.35 -33.41 3.86
C GLN A 105 -6.70 -32.60 2.61
N ARG A 106 -7.76 -32.97 1.90
CA ARG A 106 -8.24 -32.22 0.72
C ARG A 106 -8.64 -30.79 1.09
N SER A 107 -9.33 -30.61 2.22
CA SER A 107 -9.71 -29.27 2.69
C SER A 107 -8.49 -28.41 3.06
N THR A 108 -7.47 -29.00 3.68
CA THR A 108 -6.24 -28.28 4.03
C THR A 108 -5.42 -27.94 2.79
N ALA A 109 -5.35 -28.83 1.80
CA ALA A 109 -4.68 -28.55 0.52
C ALA A 109 -5.39 -27.42 -0.23
N ALA A 110 -6.71 -27.48 -0.35
CA ALA A 110 -7.51 -26.41 -0.97
C ALA A 110 -7.36 -25.06 -0.24
N ALA A 111 -7.30 -25.08 1.10
CA ALA A 111 -7.07 -23.87 1.89
C ALA A 111 -5.66 -23.29 1.68
N GLN A 112 -4.64 -24.14 1.54
CA GLN A 112 -3.27 -23.71 1.24
C GLN A 112 -3.17 -23.11 -0.17
N GLU A 113 -3.80 -23.71 -1.17
CA GLU A 113 -3.85 -23.17 -2.54
C GLU A 113 -4.60 -21.83 -2.60
N ALA A 114 -5.72 -21.72 -1.87
CA ALA A 114 -6.45 -20.47 -1.75
C ALA A 114 -5.60 -19.39 -1.06
N ALA A 115 -4.85 -19.74 0.00
CA ALA A 115 -3.95 -18.81 0.67
C ALA A 115 -2.78 -18.37 -0.24
N ALA A 116 -2.21 -19.29 -1.01
CA ALA A 116 -1.13 -19.01 -1.96
C ALA A 116 -1.58 -18.09 -3.09
N SER A 117 -2.75 -18.35 -3.69
CA SER A 117 -3.31 -17.48 -4.75
C SER A 117 -3.63 -16.09 -4.20
N LEU A 118 -4.19 -16.00 -2.99
CA LEU A 118 -4.49 -14.71 -2.36
C LEU A 118 -3.23 -13.91 -2.02
N ALA A 119 -2.14 -14.59 -1.62
CA ALA A 119 -0.84 -13.95 -1.45
C ALA A 119 -0.27 -13.44 -2.79
N GLN A 120 -0.39 -14.21 -3.87
CA GLN A 120 0.03 -13.78 -5.22
C GLN A 120 -0.75 -12.55 -5.69
N TYR A 121 -2.08 -12.52 -5.50
CA TYR A 121 -2.89 -11.35 -5.86
C TYR A 121 -2.52 -10.10 -5.05
N ARG A 122 -2.23 -10.27 -3.75
CA ARG A 122 -1.74 -9.16 -2.91
C ARG A 122 -0.41 -8.63 -3.42
N GLN A 123 0.55 -9.52 -3.67
CA GLN A 123 1.85 -9.15 -4.19
C GLN A 123 1.73 -8.43 -5.56
N ALA A 124 0.90 -8.94 -6.46
CA ALA A 124 0.64 -8.30 -7.75
C ALA A 124 0.01 -6.91 -7.58
N SER A 125 -0.95 -6.75 -6.67
CA SER A 125 -1.57 -5.47 -6.36
C SER A 125 -0.57 -4.45 -5.79
N GLU A 126 0.29 -4.89 -4.87
CA GLU A 126 1.36 -4.07 -4.31
C GLU A 126 2.38 -3.65 -5.38
N GLN A 127 2.76 -4.57 -6.26
CA GLN A 127 3.67 -4.29 -7.38
C GLN A 127 3.06 -3.29 -8.38
N LEU A 128 1.79 -3.44 -8.73
CA LEU A 128 1.09 -2.48 -9.60
C LEU A 128 1.03 -1.10 -8.95
N THR A 129 0.72 -1.04 -7.65
CA THR A 129 0.66 0.22 -6.90
C THR A 129 2.03 0.89 -6.83
N ALA A 130 3.09 0.12 -6.55
CA ALA A 130 4.45 0.63 -6.51
C ALA A 130 4.92 1.13 -7.89
N THR A 131 4.60 0.40 -8.95
CA THR A 131 4.91 0.79 -10.34
C THR A 131 4.16 2.05 -10.74
N GLY A 132 2.87 2.16 -10.38
CA GLY A 132 2.06 3.36 -10.62
C GLY A 132 2.67 4.59 -9.96
N LYS A 133 3.01 4.51 -8.67
CA LYS A 133 3.68 5.61 -7.95
C LYS A 133 5.01 6.01 -8.57
N ARG A 134 5.81 5.04 -9.02
CA ARG A 134 7.08 5.30 -9.69
C ARG A 134 6.87 6.04 -11.02
N LEU A 135 5.89 5.61 -11.81
CA LEU A 135 5.56 6.26 -13.09
C LEU A 135 5.03 7.68 -12.89
N GLU A 136 4.20 7.90 -11.88
CA GLU A 136 3.71 9.24 -11.52
C GLU A 136 4.87 10.17 -11.10
N ALA A 137 5.80 9.67 -10.28
CA ALA A 137 6.98 10.43 -9.88
C ALA A 137 7.89 10.76 -11.08
N GLU A 138 8.06 9.81 -12.00
CA GLU A 138 8.84 10.02 -13.23
C GLU A 138 8.17 11.03 -14.16
N ARG A 139 6.84 10.97 -14.32
CA ARG A 139 6.08 11.99 -15.06
C ARG A 139 6.23 13.37 -14.45
N ALA A 140 6.06 13.50 -13.14
CA ALA A 140 6.22 14.78 -12.45
C ALA A 140 7.65 15.34 -12.63
N ARG A 141 8.67 14.46 -12.60
CA ARG A 141 10.07 14.86 -12.86
C ARG A 141 10.25 15.37 -14.28
N LEU A 142 9.78 14.62 -15.27
CA LEU A 142 9.87 14.99 -16.69
C LEU A 142 9.09 16.26 -17.01
N ASP A 143 7.89 16.44 -16.46
CA ASP A 143 7.12 17.68 -16.62
C ASP A 143 7.85 18.88 -16.01
N GLY A 144 8.51 18.69 -14.87
CA GLY A 144 9.40 19.69 -14.26
C GLY A 144 10.58 20.05 -15.17
N GLU A 145 11.27 19.04 -15.72
CA GLU A 145 12.38 19.23 -16.66
C GLU A 145 11.94 19.96 -17.93
N VAL A 146 10.81 19.57 -18.53
CA VAL A 146 10.24 20.22 -19.73
C VAL A 146 9.88 21.67 -19.44
N THR A 147 9.27 21.94 -18.27
CA THR A 147 8.91 23.30 -17.87
C THR A 147 10.15 24.17 -17.67
N ALA A 148 11.19 23.63 -17.02
CA ALA A 148 12.46 24.33 -16.83
C ALA A 148 13.14 24.63 -18.17
N GLN A 149 13.19 23.65 -19.09
CA GLN A 149 13.76 23.83 -20.43
C GLN A 149 12.98 24.86 -21.25
N ARG A 150 11.64 24.82 -21.24
CA ARG A 150 10.81 25.84 -21.91
C ARG A 150 11.08 27.23 -21.34
N GLY A 151 11.17 27.37 -20.03
CA GLY A 151 11.52 28.64 -19.39
C GLY A 151 12.93 29.14 -19.79
N ALA A 152 13.90 28.23 -19.89
CA ALA A 152 15.25 28.56 -20.36
C ALA A 152 15.25 29.01 -21.83
N LEU A 153 14.50 28.33 -22.71
CA LEU A 153 14.35 28.69 -24.11
C LEU A 153 13.71 30.08 -24.27
N THR A 154 12.60 30.36 -23.58
CA THR A 154 11.95 31.69 -23.64
C THR A 154 12.88 32.80 -23.16
N ARG A 155 13.68 32.56 -22.11
CA ARG A 155 14.69 33.53 -21.67
C ARG A 155 15.79 33.72 -22.70
N CYS A 156 16.26 32.64 -23.31
CA CYS A 156 17.26 32.69 -24.38
C CYS A 156 16.75 33.48 -25.59
N GLU A 157 15.52 33.23 -26.03
CA GLU A 157 14.87 33.96 -27.13
C GLU A 157 14.74 35.46 -26.80
N SER A 158 14.29 35.80 -25.60
CA SER A 158 14.19 37.20 -25.16
C SER A 158 15.56 37.89 -25.12
N LYS A 159 16.58 37.21 -24.62
CA LYS A 159 17.96 37.70 -24.57
C LYS A 159 18.57 37.85 -25.96
N ASN A 160 18.29 36.91 -26.87
CA ASN A 160 18.70 37.00 -28.26
C ASN A 160 18.07 38.21 -28.96
N ALA A 161 16.76 38.44 -28.77
CA ALA A 161 16.07 39.61 -29.30
C ALA A 161 16.66 40.93 -28.75
N GLN A 162 16.98 40.99 -27.45
CA GLN A 162 17.65 42.14 -26.83
C GLN A 162 19.04 42.39 -27.44
N LEU A 163 19.85 41.33 -27.64
CA LEU A 163 21.16 41.45 -28.26
C LEU A 163 21.07 41.89 -29.72
N TYR A 164 20.09 41.37 -30.47
CA TYR A 164 19.88 41.75 -31.86
C TYR A 164 19.48 43.23 -31.98
N ALA A 165 18.55 43.69 -31.13
CA ALA A 165 18.15 45.10 -31.08
C ALA A 165 19.34 46.01 -30.71
N ALA A 166 20.12 45.66 -29.68
CA ALA A 166 21.31 46.41 -29.32
C ALA A 166 22.34 46.45 -30.46
N GLY A 167 22.52 45.34 -31.18
CA GLY A 167 23.38 45.29 -32.37
C GLY A 167 22.90 46.21 -33.49
N GLN A 168 21.59 46.27 -33.72
CA GLN A 168 21.00 47.15 -34.72
C GLN A 168 21.10 48.63 -34.32
N ASP A 169 20.90 48.95 -33.04
CA ASP A 169 21.10 50.30 -32.51
C ASP A 169 22.56 50.75 -32.66
N ILE A 170 23.53 49.86 -32.42
CA ILE A 170 24.97 50.15 -32.63
C ILE A 170 25.26 50.45 -34.09
N LEU A 171 24.73 49.63 -35.02
CA LEU A 171 24.89 49.84 -36.46
C LEU A 171 24.28 51.17 -36.89
N GLN A 172 23.06 51.48 -36.43
CA GLN A 172 22.38 52.73 -36.74
C GLN A 172 23.10 53.95 -36.15
N ALA A 173 23.65 53.84 -34.94
CA ALA A 173 24.48 54.88 -34.34
C ALA A 173 25.75 55.13 -35.16
N TYR A 174 26.36 54.07 -35.72
CA TYR A 174 27.52 54.19 -36.60
C TYR A 174 27.17 54.81 -37.96
N GLU A 175 26.03 54.46 -38.54
CA GLU A 175 25.52 55.09 -39.78
C GLU A 175 25.18 56.58 -39.58
N GLY A 176 24.69 56.95 -38.41
CA GLY A 176 24.41 58.35 -38.04
C GLY A 176 25.65 59.20 -37.75
N LEU A 177 26.81 58.58 -37.49
CA LEU A 177 28.09 59.27 -37.26
C LEU A 177 28.67 59.77 -38.59
N GLY A 178 28.30 60.98 -38.99
CA GLY A 178 28.82 61.62 -40.19
C GLY A 178 30.28 62.08 -40.06
N VAL A 179 30.97 62.26 -41.20
CA VAL A 179 32.35 62.79 -41.28
C VAL A 179 32.52 64.11 -40.52
N LEU A 180 31.46 64.92 -40.47
CA LEU A 180 31.45 66.20 -39.75
C LEU A 180 31.47 66.03 -38.21
N ASP A 181 30.87 64.98 -37.67
CA ASP A 181 30.87 64.67 -36.24
C ASP A 181 32.21 64.08 -35.79
N VAL A 182 32.85 63.28 -36.65
CA VAL A 182 34.23 62.80 -36.44
C VAL A 182 35.23 63.96 -36.45
N MET A 183 35.04 64.94 -37.33
CA MET A 183 35.83 66.18 -37.39
C MET A 183 35.66 67.03 -36.12
N LYS A 184 34.43 67.21 -35.62
CA LYS A 184 34.17 67.91 -34.35
C LYS A 184 34.78 67.18 -33.16
N ALA A 185 34.70 65.85 -33.11
CA ALA A 185 35.26 65.03 -32.03
C ALA A 185 36.80 65.08 -31.95
N ARG A 186 37.48 65.37 -33.08
CA ARG A 186 38.94 65.54 -33.14
C ARG A 186 39.44 66.93 -32.74
N GLN A 187 38.56 67.91 -32.53
CA GLN A 187 39.00 69.23 -32.09
C GLN A 187 39.43 69.22 -30.60
N PRO A 188 40.53 69.92 -30.24
CA PRO A 188 41.10 69.89 -28.89
C PRO A 188 40.18 70.45 -27.79
N PHE A 189 39.09 71.15 -28.13
CA PHE A 189 38.12 71.71 -27.19
C PHE A 189 36.79 70.93 -27.10
N ALA A 190 36.66 69.81 -27.81
CA ALA A 190 35.43 69.01 -27.84
C ALA A 190 35.34 68.00 -26.68
N ALA A 191 35.66 68.44 -25.46
CA ALA A 191 35.61 67.57 -24.27
C ALA A 191 34.21 66.96 -24.07
N GLN A 192 33.15 67.74 -24.33
CA GLN A 192 31.77 67.26 -24.24
C GLN A 192 31.42 66.16 -25.26
N SER A 193 32.01 66.15 -26.46
CA SER A 193 31.74 65.08 -27.44
C SER A 193 32.47 63.79 -27.07
N ARG A 194 33.66 63.86 -26.46
CA ARG A 194 34.37 62.69 -25.95
C ARG A 194 33.59 61.99 -24.83
N VAL A 195 33.09 62.75 -23.85
CA VAL A 195 32.25 62.21 -22.77
C VAL A 195 30.97 61.57 -23.31
N LYS A 196 30.32 62.19 -24.31
CA LYS A 196 29.13 61.59 -24.95
C LYS A 196 29.44 60.26 -25.64
N LEU A 197 30.57 60.16 -26.35
CA LEU A 197 30.99 58.90 -26.99
C LEU A 197 31.32 57.81 -25.97
N GLU A 198 31.98 58.16 -24.86
CA GLU A 198 32.22 57.24 -23.74
C GLU A 198 30.92 56.76 -23.10
N GLN A 199 29.94 57.66 -22.90
CA GLN A 199 28.64 57.32 -22.33
C GLN A 199 27.83 56.40 -23.25
N ILE A 200 27.88 56.63 -24.57
CA ILE A 200 27.28 55.75 -25.57
C ILE A 200 27.95 54.38 -25.56
N ALA A 201 29.29 54.33 -25.50
CA ALA A 201 30.04 53.08 -25.42
C ALA A 201 29.71 52.29 -24.14
N GLN A 202 29.59 52.96 -23.00
CA GLN A 202 29.15 52.35 -21.74
C GLN A 202 27.73 51.81 -21.84
N GLN A 203 26.78 52.59 -22.36
CA GLN A 203 25.38 52.19 -22.50
C GLN A 203 25.21 50.94 -23.38
N TYR A 204 25.90 50.87 -24.52
CA TYR A 204 25.88 49.67 -25.36
C TYR A 204 26.63 48.50 -24.73
N GLY A 205 27.72 48.77 -24.00
CA GLY A 205 28.41 47.76 -23.19
C GLY A 205 27.48 47.12 -22.16
N ASP A 206 26.70 47.93 -21.45
CA ASP A 206 25.71 47.48 -20.48
C ASP A 206 24.59 46.67 -21.14
N GLN A 207 24.06 47.13 -22.28
CA GLN A 207 23.02 46.41 -23.02
C GLN A 207 23.50 45.04 -23.53
N LEU A 208 24.72 44.97 -24.07
CA LEU A 208 25.32 43.71 -24.51
C LEU A 208 25.60 42.76 -23.33
N TYR A 209 26.07 43.31 -22.22
CA TYR A 209 26.33 42.53 -21.01
C TYR A 209 25.02 41.99 -20.40
N GLN A 210 23.99 42.83 -20.28
CA GLN A 210 22.67 42.44 -19.79
C GLN A 210 21.96 41.48 -20.73
N GLY A 211 22.14 41.63 -22.04
CA GLY A 211 21.57 40.75 -23.07
C GLY A 211 22.21 39.37 -23.14
N ARG A 212 23.35 39.14 -22.49
CA ARG A 212 24.02 37.84 -22.48
C ARG A 212 23.19 36.80 -21.73
N PHE A 213 22.93 35.67 -22.38
CA PHE A 213 22.30 34.52 -21.73
C PHE A 213 23.34 33.75 -20.89
N ASP A 214 23.01 33.48 -19.63
CA ASP A 214 23.78 32.60 -18.75
C ASP A 214 22.92 31.39 -18.34
N ALA A 215 23.33 30.21 -18.79
CA ALA A 215 22.64 28.95 -18.48
C ALA A 215 22.63 28.65 -16.97
N ARG A 216 23.64 29.10 -16.21
CA ARG A 216 23.72 28.84 -14.76
C ARG A 216 22.65 29.61 -13.97
N GLN A 217 22.21 30.75 -14.50
CA GLN A 217 21.10 31.52 -13.90
C GLN A 217 19.73 30.89 -14.16
N THR A 218 19.65 29.88 -15.03
CA THR A 218 18.41 29.13 -15.28
C THR A 218 18.20 27.93 -14.37
N GLU A 219 19.24 27.48 -13.66
CA GLU A 219 19.21 26.34 -12.75
C GLU A 219 18.78 26.70 -11.33
N THR A 220 18.71 28.00 -10.97
CA THR A 220 18.25 28.40 -9.64
C THR A 220 16.74 28.16 -9.54
N PRO A 221 16.27 27.13 -8.80
CA PRO A 221 14.85 26.93 -8.61
C PRO A 221 14.35 28.11 -7.78
N ALA A 222 13.17 28.63 -8.09
CA ALA A 222 12.50 29.60 -7.23
C ALA A 222 12.42 29.01 -5.80
N PRO A 223 12.80 29.76 -4.76
CA PRO A 223 12.57 29.31 -3.39
C PRO A 223 11.06 29.15 -3.19
N GLN A 224 10.69 27.99 -2.66
CA GLN A 224 9.30 27.68 -2.29
C GLN A 224 8.85 28.56 -1.13
#